data_AF-A0A368DRV3-F1
#
_entry.id   AF-A0A368DRV3-F1
#
_cell.length_a   1.000
_cell.length_b   1.000
_cell.length_c   1.000
_cell.angle_alpha   90.00
_cell.angle_beta   90.00
_cell.angle_gamma   90.00
#
_symmetry.space_group_name_H-M   'P 1'
#
loop_
_entity.id
_entity.type
_entity.pdbx_description
1 polymer ?
#
loop_
_entity_poly.entity_id
_entity_poly.type
_entity_poly.pdbx_seq_one_letter_code
_entity_poly.pdbx_strand_id
1 'polypeptide(L)'
;MRKILLYLSLILFVFLSACDTSDVPCFEDYNFDTAVIVDCDTVFSTDLIAGQTNPIGSVTVSISGDNMLVSYLTTGDWVIDETHVFVGDCADIPLSGGCNPQFGLFPYTMDHVPAVQSYTYEIPLATVDSCFCFIAHAAVSNPVTGDEETAIGNGDYDFPGNRWGWISTICLGDSDDCDPCVIEEGDFRTQTQGGWGAVPSGNNPGTYLHSNFDGAYPSGVTIGCAAGNTITLTSAQAVTDFLPQGGGPLVLSDSYVDPIDPLISTLAGNLLAVQLALDFDAYDPNFGASAGYLGDLVINQGDFQGWTVSELVALGNDALGGCNTTYSLSAINDALSAISNNFVDGTSNQGFLDCP
;
A
#
# COMPACT_ATOMS: atom_id res chain seq x y z
N MET A 1 -38.42 -32.61 83.19
CA MET A 1 -38.52 -32.15 81.78
C MET A 1 -37.17 -31.57 81.39
N ARG A 2 -36.50 -32.21 80.42
CA ARG A 2 -35.18 -31.85 79.88
C ARG A 2 -35.20 -30.41 79.35
N LYS A 3 -34.26 -29.58 79.78
CA LYS A 3 -33.91 -28.32 79.08
C LYS A 3 -32.55 -28.53 78.42
N ILE A 4 -32.57 -28.46 77.10
CA ILE A 4 -31.44 -28.60 76.17
C ILE A 4 -30.60 -27.31 76.27
N LEU A 5 -29.31 -27.43 76.62
CA LEU A 5 -28.33 -26.37 76.37
C LEU A 5 -27.83 -26.52 74.94
N LEU A 6 -28.15 -25.54 74.09
CA LEU A 6 -27.62 -25.39 72.74
C LEU A 6 -26.55 -24.31 72.79
N TYR A 7 -25.28 -24.72 72.63
CA TYR A 7 -24.13 -23.85 72.43
C TYR A 7 -24.24 -23.19 71.05
N LEU A 8 -24.32 -21.86 71.02
CA LEU A 8 -24.22 -21.09 69.77
C LEU A 8 -22.78 -20.56 69.65
N SER A 9 -22.01 -21.18 68.77
CA SER A 9 -20.64 -20.80 68.43
C SER A 9 -20.65 -19.47 67.68
N LEU A 10 -20.09 -18.42 68.29
CA LEU A 10 -19.90 -17.11 67.67
C LEU A 10 -18.72 -17.19 66.68
N ILE A 11 -19.02 -17.33 65.38
CA ILE A 11 -18.02 -17.25 64.30
C ILE A 11 -17.77 -15.77 64.01
N LEU A 12 -16.58 -15.30 64.39
CA LEU A 12 -16.06 -13.97 64.09
C LEU A 12 -15.64 -13.93 62.61
N PHE A 13 -16.48 -13.35 61.75
CA PHE A 13 -16.13 -13.05 60.37
C PHE A 13 -15.13 -11.87 60.34
N VAL A 14 -13.85 -12.19 60.11
CA VAL A 14 -12.85 -11.19 59.77
C VAL A 14 -13.06 -10.82 58.30
N PHE A 15 -13.65 -9.65 58.06
CA PHE A 15 -13.65 -9.03 56.74
C PHE A 15 -12.21 -8.61 56.42
N LEU A 16 -11.51 -9.41 55.62
CA LEU A 16 -10.34 -8.96 54.88
C LEU A 16 -10.86 -8.03 53.79
N SER A 17 -10.78 -6.71 54.02
CA SER A 17 -10.84 -5.74 52.94
C SER A 17 -9.62 -5.98 52.06
N ALA A 18 -9.82 -6.60 50.90
CA ALA A 18 -8.86 -6.53 49.83
C ALA A 18 -8.69 -5.04 49.49
N CYS A 19 -7.48 -4.54 49.69
CA CYS A 19 -7.06 -3.23 49.23
C CYS A 19 -7.11 -3.30 47.70
N ASP A 20 -8.01 -2.55 47.10
CA ASP A 20 -8.10 -2.37 45.67
C ASP A 20 -6.74 -1.87 45.15
N THR A 21 -6.28 -2.44 44.05
CA THR A 21 -4.93 -2.26 43.54
C THR A 21 -4.79 -0.87 42.92
N SER A 22 -4.14 0.03 43.66
CA SER A 22 -3.35 1.16 43.16
C SER A 22 -3.97 2.00 42.05
N ASP A 23 -4.73 3.03 42.44
CA ASP A 23 -4.83 4.26 41.65
C ASP A 23 -3.40 4.79 41.42
N VAL A 24 -2.84 4.61 40.22
CA VAL A 24 -1.60 5.27 39.83
C VAL A 24 -1.99 6.72 39.53
N PRO A 25 -1.61 7.73 40.36
CA PRO A 25 -2.23 9.05 40.30
C PRO A 25 -1.92 9.88 39.04
N CYS A 26 -1.08 9.35 38.15
CA CYS A 26 -0.52 10.08 37.02
C CYS A 26 -1.13 9.70 35.66
N PHE A 27 -1.94 8.64 35.58
CA PHE A 27 -2.59 8.26 34.34
C PHE A 27 -3.97 8.88 34.30
N GLU A 28 -4.11 9.90 33.45
CA GLU A 28 -5.41 10.41 33.07
C GLU A 28 -6.03 9.49 32.00
N ASP A 29 -7.35 9.41 31.97
CA ASP A 29 -8.08 8.72 30.89
C ASP A 29 -7.95 9.56 29.60
N TYR A 30 -6.87 9.36 28.85
CA TYR A 30 -6.69 9.99 27.54
C TYR A 30 -7.77 9.49 26.59
N ASN A 31 -8.52 10.41 25.98
CA ASN A 31 -9.60 10.06 25.07
C ASN A 31 -9.10 10.10 23.61
N PHE A 32 -9.50 9.08 22.85
CA PHE A 32 -9.23 8.97 21.42
C PHE A 32 -10.41 9.37 20.54
N ASP A 33 -11.58 9.67 21.10
CA ASP A 33 -12.77 10.08 20.33
C ASP A 33 -12.53 11.33 19.46
N THR A 34 -11.56 12.17 19.85
CA THR A 34 -11.15 13.38 19.13
C THR A 34 -9.74 13.27 18.55
N ALA A 35 -9.13 12.08 18.58
CA ALA A 35 -7.81 11.87 18.02
C ALA A 35 -7.80 12.17 16.53
N VAL A 36 -6.70 12.75 16.05
CA VAL A 36 -6.49 12.92 14.63
C VAL A 36 -6.22 11.54 14.02
N ILE A 37 -6.92 11.23 12.94
CA ILE A 37 -6.66 10.04 12.14
C ILE A 37 -5.57 10.39 11.13
N VAL A 38 -4.51 9.58 11.11
CA VAL A 38 -3.37 9.69 10.20
C VAL A 38 -3.31 8.44 9.33
N ASP A 39 -3.46 8.65 8.03
CA ASP A 39 -3.34 7.68 6.94
C ASP A 39 -2.32 8.21 5.92
N CYS A 40 -2.30 7.67 4.70
CA CYS A 40 -1.34 8.10 3.67
C CYS A 40 -1.65 9.46 3.02
N ASP A 41 -2.89 9.93 3.08
CA ASP A 41 -3.31 11.22 2.52
C ASP A 41 -3.39 12.32 3.58
N THR A 42 -3.29 11.96 4.84
CA THR A 42 -3.39 12.88 5.97
C THR A 42 -2.07 13.00 6.72
N VAL A 43 -1.80 14.21 7.17
CA VAL A 43 -0.61 14.52 7.98
C VAL A 43 -1.09 15.16 9.26
N PHE A 44 -0.75 14.55 10.40
CA PHE A 44 -0.83 15.26 11.67
C PHE A 44 0.31 16.26 11.72
N SER A 45 0.01 17.52 12.03
CA SER A 45 1.00 18.59 12.14
C SER A 45 0.73 19.42 13.37
N THR A 46 1.78 19.68 14.13
CA THR A 46 1.74 20.53 15.32
C THR A 46 2.95 21.46 15.36
N ASP A 47 2.79 22.62 15.99
CA ASP A 47 3.89 23.55 16.19
C ASP A 47 4.91 22.96 17.18
N LEU A 48 6.20 23.15 16.89
CA LEU A 48 7.29 22.88 17.81
C LEU A 48 7.56 24.15 18.64
N ILE A 49 7.17 24.13 19.92
CA ILE A 49 7.20 25.30 20.79
C ILE A 49 8.43 25.26 21.71
N ALA A 50 9.36 26.20 21.53
CA ALA A 50 10.49 26.43 22.43
C ALA A 50 10.12 27.36 23.59
N GLY A 51 10.67 27.10 24.78
CA GLY A 51 10.54 28.01 25.92
C GLY A 51 9.08 28.34 26.27
N GLN A 52 8.19 27.36 26.22
CA GLN A 52 6.73 27.43 26.50
C GLN A 52 5.87 28.18 25.50
N THR A 53 6.40 29.15 24.74
CA THR A 53 5.56 30.09 24.00
C THR A 53 6.08 30.47 22.62
N ASN A 54 7.31 30.11 22.28
CA ASN A 54 7.93 30.52 21.02
C ASN A 54 7.82 29.40 19.98
N PRO A 55 6.93 29.50 18.97
CA PRO A 55 6.92 28.53 17.88
C PRO A 55 8.19 28.70 17.05
N ILE A 56 8.97 27.64 16.96
CA ILE A 56 10.26 27.63 16.24
C ILE A 56 10.26 26.66 15.07
N GLY A 57 9.14 25.99 14.80
CA GLY A 57 9.07 24.95 13.79
C GLY A 57 7.80 24.13 13.90
N SER A 58 7.85 22.92 13.34
CA SER A 58 6.75 21.97 13.38
C SER A 58 7.27 20.55 13.60
N VAL A 59 6.40 19.71 14.13
CA VAL A 59 6.53 18.25 14.10
C VAL A 59 5.37 17.69 13.29
N THR A 60 5.65 16.78 12.37
CA THR A 60 4.63 16.10 11.57
C THR A 60 4.70 14.59 11.73
N VAL A 61 3.54 13.96 11.71
CA VAL A 61 3.39 12.49 11.64
C VAL A 61 2.63 12.16 10.36
N SER A 62 3.21 11.30 9.53
CA SER A 62 2.63 10.84 8.26
C SER A 62 2.96 9.37 8.02
N ILE A 63 2.29 8.73 7.06
CA ILE A 63 2.56 7.35 6.67
C ILE A 63 3.26 7.30 5.31
N SER A 64 4.19 6.37 5.12
CA SER A 64 4.89 6.12 3.86
C SER A 64 5.27 4.64 3.75
N GLY A 65 4.53 3.89 2.94
CA GLY A 65 4.65 2.43 2.87
C GLY A 65 4.40 1.80 4.24
N ASP A 66 5.26 0.88 4.67
CA ASP A 66 5.13 0.16 5.96
C ASP A 66 5.60 0.96 7.19
N ASN A 67 5.93 2.24 7.02
CA ASN A 67 6.51 3.07 8.08
C ASN A 67 5.68 4.34 8.37
N MET A 68 5.58 4.66 9.64
CA MET A 68 5.21 6.00 10.11
C MET A 68 6.45 6.89 10.16
N LEU A 69 6.35 8.08 9.59
CA LEU A 69 7.40 9.10 9.58
C LEU A 69 7.09 10.16 10.63
N VAL A 70 8.02 10.39 11.57
CA VAL A 70 7.95 11.50 12.52
C VAL A 70 9.03 12.52 12.15
N SER A 71 8.62 13.66 11.59
CA SER A 71 9.54 14.66 11.04
C SER A 71 9.54 15.94 11.87
N TYR A 72 10.73 16.35 12.30
CA TYR A 72 11.00 17.64 12.91
C TYR A 72 11.49 18.60 11.85
N LEU A 73 10.99 19.84 11.87
CA LEU A 73 11.50 20.93 11.05
C LEU A 73 11.50 22.22 11.87
N THR A 74 12.67 22.83 12.05
CA THR A 74 12.83 24.15 12.65
C THR A 74 12.82 25.26 11.59
N THR A 75 12.58 26.49 12.01
CA THR A 75 12.48 27.67 11.17
C THR A 75 13.38 28.79 11.69
N GLY A 76 13.78 29.69 10.81
CA GLY A 76 14.69 30.79 11.14
C GLY A 76 16.10 30.27 11.46
N ASP A 77 16.67 30.77 12.55
CA ASP A 77 18.04 30.41 12.97
C ASP A 77 18.08 29.26 13.99
N TRP A 78 16.94 28.71 14.40
CA TRP A 78 16.92 27.59 15.34
C TRP A 78 17.44 26.32 14.68
N VAL A 79 18.20 25.54 15.44
CA VAL A 79 18.70 24.21 15.08
C VAL A 79 18.40 23.22 16.20
N ILE A 80 18.40 21.93 15.85
CA ILE A 80 18.09 20.81 16.71
C ILE A 80 19.41 20.13 17.10
N ASP A 81 19.64 20.02 18.40
CA ASP A 81 20.81 19.37 18.99
C ASP A 81 20.50 17.92 19.39
N GLU A 82 19.26 17.64 19.81
CA GLU A 82 18.79 16.32 20.23
C GLU A 82 17.28 16.19 20.03
N THR A 83 16.80 15.00 19.63
CA THR A 83 15.36 14.69 19.50
C THR A 83 14.97 13.48 20.32
N HIS A 84 13.74 13.51 20.84
CA HIS A 84 13.13 12.40 21.59
C HIS A 84 11.66 12.25 21.21
N VAL A 85 11.25 11.04 20.84
CA VAL A 85 9.87 10.71 20.47
C VAL A 85 9.35 9.56 21.31
N PHE A 86 8.19 9.77 21.93
CA PHE A 86 7.36 8.70 22.47
C PHE A 86 6.21 8.42 21.51
N VAL A 87 6.04 7.15 21.16
CA VAL A 87 4.91 6.58 20.42
C VAL A 87 4.58 5.27 21.12
N GLY A 88 3.35 5.11 21.60
CA GLY A 88 2.88 3.87 22.23
C GLY A 88 1.66 4.07 23.12
N ASP A 89 1.34 3.04 23.91
CA ASP A 89 0.28 3.12 24.92
C ASP A 89 0.56 4.29 25.88
N CYS A 90 -0.45 5.11 26.14
CA CYS A 90 -0.37 6.20 27.09
C CYS A 90 0.04 5.71 28.49
N ALA A 91 -0.31 4.48 28.88
CA ALA A 91 0.08 3.83 30.12
C ALA A 91 1.59 3.54 30.22
N ASP A 92 2.29 3.50 29.09
CA ASP A 92 3.72 3.17 29.02
C ASP A 92 4.61 4.42 28.97
N ILE A 93 4.03 5.63 29.03
CA ILE A 93 4.81 6.87 29.09
C ILE A 93 5.73 6.80 30.32
N PRO A 94 7.06 6.93 30.15
CA PRO A 94 7.99 6.85 31.28
C PRO A 94 7.88 8.13 32.12
N LEU A 95 7.24 8.01 33.28
CA LEU A 95 7.02 9.11 34.21
C LEU A 95 7.95 9.05 35.43
N SER A 96 8.46 10.21 35.82
CA SER A 96 9.11 10.39 37.12
C SER A 96 8.11 10.29 38.28
N GLY A 97 8.60 10.15 39.52
CA GLY A 97 7.74 10.11 40.71
C GLY A 97 6.87 11.36 40.96
N GLY A 98 7.09 12.45 40.21
CA GLY A 98 6.25 13.65 40.19
C GLY A 98 5.36 13.78 38.94
N CYS A 99 5.06 12.65 38.27
CA CYS A 99 4.22 12.56 37.08
C CYS A 99 4.72 13.34 35.85
N ASN A 100 6.02 13.64 35.74
CA ASN A 100 6.56 14.30 34.54
C ASN A 100 7.19 13.27 33.60
N PRO A 101 6.94 13.35 32.28
CA PRO A 101 7.63 12.56 31.28
C PRO A 101 9.16 12.68 31.38
N GLN A 102 9.83 11.55 31.19
CA GLN A 102 11.28 11.43 31.20
C GLN A 102 11.78 11.22 29.77
N PHE A 103 12.03 12.31 29.05
CA PHE A 103 12.37 12.28 27.61
C PHE A 103 13.55 11.35 27.27
N GLY A 104 14.60 11.33 28.10
CA GLY A 104 15.76 10.44 27.90
C GLY A 104 15.48 8.94 28.08
N LEU A 105 14.25 8.55 28.39
CA LEU A 105 13.78 7.15 28.43
C LEU A 105 12.82 6.83 27.28
N PHE A 106 12.57 7.77 26.37
CA PHE A 106 11.69 7.55 25.23
C PHE A 106 12.31 6.54 24.26
N PRO A 107 11.48 5.72 23.58
CA PRO A 107 11.95 4.61 22.74
C PRO A 107 12.76 5.08 21.52
N TYR A 108 12.51 6.30 21.03
CA TYR A 108 13.22 6.87 19.89
C TYR A 108 13.94 8.14 20.33
N THR A 109 15.27 8.15 20.17
CA THR A 109 16.14 9.28 20.49
C THR A 109 17.25 9.42 19.45
N MET A 110 17.74 10.63 19.23
CA MET A 110 18.86 10.91 18.34
C MET A 110 19.63 12.15 18.79
N ASP A 111 20.96 12.03 18.88
CA ASP A 111 21.89 13.15 19.03
C ASP A 111 22.30 13.70 17.67
N HIS A 112 22.28 15.03 17.50
CA HIS A 112 22.62 15.69 16.25
C HIS A 112 23.95 16.44 16.36
N VAL A 113 25.03 15.78 15.91
CA VAL A 113 26.38 16.38 15.90
C VAL A 113 26.95 16.31 14.48
N PRO A 114 26.94 17.41 13.70
CA PRO A 114 26.49 18.77 14.07
C PRO A 114 24.96 18.90 14.18
N ALA A 115 24.50 19.97 14.82
CA ALA A 115 23.08 20.31 14.91
C ALA A 115 22.44 20.48 13.52
N VAL A 116 21.16 20.10 13.41
CA VAL A 116 20.42 20.04 12.13
C VAL A 116 19.15 20.88 12.18
N GLN A 117 18.64 21.33 11.03
CA GLN A 117 17.34 22.02 10.99
C GLN A 117 16.14 21.08 10.88
N SER A 118 16.37 19.85 10.41
CA SER A 118 15.33 18.86 10.22
C SER A 118 15.84 17.46 10.50
N TYR A 119 14.95 16.59 11.00
CA TYR A 119 15.25 15.19 11.22
C TYR A 119 13.97 14.35 11.17
N THR A 120 14.03 13.16 10.59
CA THR A 120 12.89 12.26 10.45
C THR A 120 13.21 10.90 11.04
N TYR A 121 12.35 10.41 11.93
CA TYR A 121 12.34 9.00 12.35
C TYR A 121 11.47 8.19 11.39
N GLU A 122 11.92 6.99 11.06
CA GLU A 122 11.12 5.97 10.37
C GLU A 122 10.78 4.88 11.39
N ILE A 123 9.49 4.73 11.70
CA ILE A 123 8.98 3.80 12.71
C ILE A 123 8.09 2.76 12.01
N PRO A 124 8.42 1.46 12.07
CA PRO A 124 7.60 0.44 11.42
C PRO A 124 6.20 0.39 12.02
N LEU A 125 5.16 0.44 11.16
CA LEU A 125 3.76 0.42 11.58
C LEU A 125 3.41 -0.84 12.39
N ALA A 126 4.04 -1.96 12.06
CA ALA A 126 3.88 -3.23 12.80
C ALA A 126 4.30 -3.16 14.29
N THR A 127 4.95 -2.08 14.72
CA THR A 127 5.37 -1.86 16.11
C THR A 127 4.51 -0.84 16.85
N VAL A 128 3.52 -0.24 16.17
CA VAL A 128 2.69 0.85 16.68
C VAL A 128 1.24 0.37 16.76
N ASP A 129 0.57 0.66 17.88
CA ASP A 129 -0.85 0.34 18.04
C ASP A 129 -1.72 1.24 17.15
N SER A 130 -2.95 0.81 16.87
CA SER A 130 -3.88 1.57 16.01
C SER A 130 -4.20 2.97 16.54
N CYS A 131 -4.12 3.19 17.85
CA CYS A 131 -4.22 4.50 18.47
C CYS A 131 -3.18 4.59 19.58
N PHE A 132 -2.47 5.70 19.66
CA PHE A 132 -1.33 5.85 20.55
C PHE A 132 -1.19 7.27 21.09
N CYS A 133 -0.51 7.39 22.23
CA CYS A 133 -0.03 8.67 22.73
C CYS A 133 1.28 9.04 22.04
N PHE A 134 1.38 10.32 21.67
CA PHE A 134 2.51 10.90 20.97
C PHE A 134 3.09 12.07 21.77
N ILE A 135 4.41 12.04 22.01
CA ILE A 135 5.15 13.16 22.58
C ILE A 135 6.40 13.40 21.74
N ALA A 136 6.52 14.61 21.21
CA ALA A 136 7.70 15.06 20.50
C ALA A 136 8.45 16.10 21.33
N HIS A 137 9.70 15.79 21.69
CA HIS A 137 10.60 16.69 22.40
C HIS A 137 11.88 16.92 21.56
N ALA A 138 12.45 18.11 21.66
CA ALA A 138 13.74 18.45 21.11
C ALA A 138 14.53 19.38 22.06
N ALA A 139 15.84 19.17 22.16
CA ALA A 139 16.76 20.20 22.63
C ALA A 139 17.19 21.03 21.41
N VAL A 140 17.06 22.34 21.51
CA VAL A 140 17.30 23.27 20.40
C VAL A 140 18.18 24.42 20.82
N SER A 141 18.93 24.95 19.85
CA SER A 141 19.76 26.13 20.06
C SER A 141 19.63 27.11 18.91
N ASN A 142 19.95 28.37 19.17
CA ASN A 142 20.04 29.42 18.18
C ASN A 142 21.51 29.88 18.09
N PRO A 143 22.25 29.55 17.03
CA PRO A 143 23.67 29.86 16.92
C PRO A 143 23.94 31.36 16.67
N VAL A 144 22.90 32.15 16.34
CA VAL A 144 23.02 33.60 16.14
C VAL A 144 22.90 34.34 17.47
N THR A 145 21.92 33.99 18.31
CA THR A 145 21.72 34.63 19.61
C THR A 145 22.50 33.97 20.74
N GLY A 146 22.82 32.68 20.59
CA GLY A 146 23.42 31.83 21.62
C GLY A 146 22.42 31.25 22.61
N ASP A 147 21.12 31.33 22.32
CA ASP A 147 20.07 30.79 23.19
C ASP A 147 19.97 29.27 23.05
N GLU A 148 19.64 28.59 24.16
CA GLU A 148 19.37 27.14 24.23
C GLU A 148 18.01 26.95 24.92
N GLU A 149 17.15 26.13 24.34
CA GLU A 149 15.79 25.91 24.84
C GLU A 149 15.37 24.44 24.74
N THR A 150 14.39 24.07 25.56
CA THR A 150 13.60 22.86 25.35
C THR A 150 12.43 23.20 24.45
N ALA A 151 12.23 22.40 23.39
CA ALA A 151 11.09 22.50 22.51
C ALA A 151 10.21 21.25 22.58
N ILE A 152 8.89 21.45 22.59
CA ILE A 152 7.91 20.37 22.69
C ILE A 152 6.84 20.60 21.62
N GLY A 153 6.43 19.53 20.93
CA GLY A 153 5.28 19.57 20.03
C GLY A 153 4.01 19.91 20.81
N ASN A 154 3.23 20.88 20.33
CA ASN A 154 1.95 21.20 20.93
C ASN A 154 0.98 20.00 20.81
N GLY A 155 0.01 19.88 21.71
CA GLY A 155 -0.85 18.69 21.77
C GLY A 155 -2.16 18.90 22.51
N ASP A 156 -2.92 17.81 22.63
CA ASP A 156 -4.31 17.79 23.11
C ASP A 156 -4.41 17.91 24.64
N TYR A 157 -3.42 17.38 25.36
CA TYR A 157 -3.40 17.31 26.83
C TYR A 157 -2.12 17.91 27.39
N ASP A 158 -2.20 18.65 28.48
CA ASP A 158 -1.03 19.07 29.23
C ASP A 158 -0.37 17.85 29.92
N PHE A 159 0.93 17.91 30.17
CA PHE A 159 1.58 16.87 30.98
C PHE A 159 0.94 16.76 32.38
N PRO A 160 0.80 15.54 32.93
CA PRO A 160 0.12 15.32 34.20
C PRO A 160 0.90 15.83 35.43
N GLY A 161 2.17 16.19 35.24
CA GLY A 161 3.03 16.74 36.28
C GLY A 161 3.00 18.27 36.36
N ASN A 162 4.06 18.85 36.96
CA ASN A 162 4.19 20.31 37.10
C ASN A 162 5.09 20.94 36.02
N ARG A 163 5.51 20.17 35.01
CA ARG A 163 6.27 20.68 33.85
C ARG A 163 5.30 21.03 32.73
N TRP A 164 5.69 22.02 31.94
CA TRP A 164 4.98 22.35 30.72
C TRP A 164 5.32 21.36 29.60
N GLY A 165 4.39 21.24 28.66
CA GLY A 165 4.48 20.36 27.51
C GLY A 165 3.18 19.60 27.32
N TRP A 166 3.07 18.93 26.18
CA TRP A 166 1.81 18.36 25.73
C TRP A 166 1.95 16.92 25.25
N ILE A 167 0.83 16.21 25.32
CA ILE A 167 0.61 14.88 24.77
C ILE A 167 -0.43 15.03 23.67
N SER A 168 -0.18 14.44 22.51
CA SER A 168 -1.18 14.31 21.46
C SER A 168 -1.71 12.89 21.41
N THR A 169 -2.98 12.70 21.06
CA THR A 169 -3.55 11.40 20.73
C THR A 169 -3.73 11.27 19.23
N ILE A 170 -3.16 10.21 18.65
CA ILE A 170 -3.19 9.95 17.22
C ILE A 170 -3.73 8.54 17.01
N CYS A 171 -4.60 8.39 16.02
CA CYS A 171 -5.02 7.09 15.52
C CYS A 171 -4.51 6.89 14.10
N LEU A 172 -4.07 5.69 13.78
CA LEU A 172 -3.78 5.28 12.41
C LEU A 172 -5.11 5.00 11.69
N GLY A 173 -5.25 5.57 10.49
CA GLY A 173 -6.30 5.21 9.56
C GLY A 173 -6.03 3.86 8.89
N ASP A 174 -6.82 3.54 7.87
CA ASP A 174 -6.62 2.31 7.12
C ASP A 174 -5.31 2.40 6.31
N SER A 175 -4.42 1.41 6.49
CA SER A 175 -3.21 1.29 5.69
C SER A 175 -3.48 0.74 4.30
N ASP A 176 -4.69 0.23 4.03
CA ASP A 176 -5.08 -0.20 2.68
C ASP A 176 -5.13 1.00 1.70
N ASP A 177 -5.28 2.23 2.22
CA ASP A 177 -5.17 3.48 1.45
C ASP A 177 -3.71 3.94 1.24
N CYS A 178 -2.73 3.15 1.72
CA CYS A 178 -1.30 3.41 1.55
C CYS A 178 -0.66 2.70 0.37
N ASP A 179 -1.45 1.96 -0.43
CA ASP A 179 -1.02 1.56 -1.76
C ASP A 179 -1.07 2.81 -2.66
N PRO A 180 0.08 3.35 -3.14
CA PRO A 180 0.12 4.55 -3.97
C PRO A 180 -0.62 4.39 -5.31
N CYS A 181 -1.27 3.26 -5.55
CA CYS A 181 -1.94 2.95 -6.78
C CYS A 181 -3.15 2.01 -6.58
N VAL A 182 -4.19 2.48 -5.90
CA VAL A 182 -5.46 1.76 -5.92
C VAL A 182 -5.94 1.65 -7.38
N ILE A 183 -5.97 0.43 -7.91
CA ILE A 183 -6.55 0.15 -9.23
C ILE A 183 -8.05 -0.06 -9.06
N GLU A 184 -8.81 0.96 -9.46
CA GLU A 184 -10.26 0.93 -9.41
C GLU A 184 -10.88 0.21 -10.62
N GLU A 185 -12.12 -0.27 -10.46
CA GLU A 185 -12.87 -0.84 -11.58
C GLU A 185 -13.03 0.20 -12.70
N GLY A 186 -12.49 -0.12 -13.88
CA GLY A 186 -12.57 0.72 -15.07
C GLY A 186 -11.28 1.47 -15.39
N ASP A 187 -10.32 1.52 -14.46
CA ASP A 187 -9.00 2.12 -14.71
C ASP A 187 -8.29 1.45 -15.87
N PHE A 188 -8.25 0.12 -15.83
CA PHE A 188 -7.71 -0.70 -16.91
C PHE A 188 -8.77 -1.65 -17.46
N ARG A 189 -8.52 -2.13 -18.68
CA ARG A 189 -9.41 -3.06 -19.37
C ARG A 189 -8.62 -4.18 -20.00
N THR A 190 -9.01 -5.41 -19.71
CA THR A 190 -8.57 -6.60 -20.43
C THR A 190 -9.78 -7.36 -20.97
N GLN A 191 -9.52 -8.36 -21.81
CA GLN A 191 -10.53 -9.21 -22.38
C GLN A 191 -9.98 -10.61 -22.54
N THR A 192 -10.84 -11.60 -22.29
CA THR A 192 -10.50 -12.99 -22.58
C THR A 192 -10.37 -13.20 -24.09
N GLN A 193 -9.61 -14.21 -24.50
CA GLN A 193 -9.54 -14.60 -25.91
C GLN A 193 -10.93 -14.90 -26.52
N GLY A 194 -11.87 -15.43 -25.73
CA GLY A 194 -13.24 -15.67 -26.17
C GLY A 194 -14.03 -14.37 -26.38
N GLY A 195 -13.75 -13.33 -25.58
CA GLY A 195 -14.34 -12.00 -25.75
C GLY A 195 -13.92 -11.36 -27.07
N TRP A 196 -12.62 -11.36 -27.37
CA TRP A 196 -12.08 -10.85 -28.63
C TRP A 196 -12.55 -11.65 -29.86
N GLY A 197 -12.64 -12.98 -29.73
CA GLY A 197 -13.15 -13.88 -30.76
C GLY A 197 -14.67 -13.89 -30.94
N ALA A 198 -15.42 -13.15 -30.12
CA ALA A 198 -16.87 -13.14 -30.22
C ALA A 198 -17.36 -12.45 -31.50
N VAL A 199 -18.40 -13.01 -32.12
CA VAL A 199 -19.08 -12.37 -33.27
C VAL A 199 -19.54 -10.96 -32.86
N PRO A 200 -19.21 -9.90 -33.64
CA PRO A 200 -19.60 -8.54 -33.32
C PRO A 200 -21.13 -8.39 -33.14
N SER A 201 -21.53 -7.95 -31.95
CA SER A 201 -22.93 -7.69 -31.61
C SER A 201 -23.04 -6.70 -30.44
N GLY A 202 -23.84 -5.66 -30.62
CA GLY A 202 -24.03 -4.63 -29.59
C GLY A 202 -22.72 -3.93 -29.24
N ASN A 203 -22.36 -3.92 -27.96
CA ASN A 203 -21.14 -3.31 -27.44
C ASN A 203 -20.12 -4.35 -26.96
N ASN A 204 -20.17 -5.58 -27.49
CA ASN A 204 -19.25 -6.63 -27.07
C ASN A 204 -17.80 -6.36 -27.55
N PRO A 205 -16.79 -7.04 -26.98
CA PRO A 205 -15.39 -6.80 -27.34
C PRO A 205 -15.08 -7.04 -28.81
N GLY A 206 -15.73 -8.02 -29.46
CA GLY A 206 -15.64 -8.22 -30.91
C GLY A 206 -16.09 -7.00 -31.73
N THR A 207 -17.12 -6.26 -31.29
CA THR A 207 -17.53 -5.01 -31.97
C THR A 207 -16.48 -3.92 -31.81
N TYR A 208 -15.88 -3.80 -30.63
CA TYR A 208 -14.78 -2.85 -30.39
C TYR A 208 -13.55 -3.18 -31.26
N LEU A 209 -13.15 -4.45 -31.29
CA LEU A 209 -12.07 -4.95 -32.15
C LEU A 209 -12.30 -4.55 -33.60
N HIS A 210 -13.46 -4.89 -34.18
CA HIS A 210 -13.76 -4.58 -35.58
C HIS A 210 -13.81 -3.08 -35.88
N SER A 211 -14.19 -2.25 -34.92
CA SER A 211 -14.27 -0.81 -35.10
C SER A 211 -12.90 -0.12 -35.08
N ASN A 212 -11.94 -0.68 -34.34
CA ASN A 212 -10.66 -0.03 -34.06
C ASN A 212 -9.45 -0.71 -34.68
N PHE A 213 -9.58 -1.96 -35.16
CA PHE A 213 -8.46 -2.77 -35.63
C PHE A 213 -7.62 -2.08 -36.71
N ASP A 214 -8.24 -1.53 -37.76
CA ASP A 214 -7.49 -0.89 -38.85
C ASP A 214 -6.70 0.34 -38.38
N GLY A 215 -7.17 1.00 -37.32
CA GLY A 215 -6.49 2.14 -36.69
C GLY A 215 -5.32 1.72 -35.80
N ALA A 216 -5.51 0.71 -34.96
CA ALA A 216 -4.48 0.18 -34.07
C ALA A 216 -3.43 -0.67 -34.81
N TYR A 217 -3.86 -1.38 -35.86
CA TYR A 217 -3.08 -2.37 -36.60
C TYR A 217 -3.16 -2.14 -38.12
N PRO A 218 -2.63 -1.01 -38.64
CA PRO A 218 -2.67 -0.72 -40.07
C PRO A 218 -1.90 -1.74 -40.95
N SER A 219 -1.06 -2.58 -40.35
CA SER A 219 -0.32 -3.67 -41.02
C SER A 219 -0.71 -5.07 -40.51
N GLY A 220 -1.80 -5.17 -39.75
CA GLY A 220 -2.15 -6.39 -39.01
C GLY A 220 -1.39 -6.53 -37.69
N VAL A 221 -1.77 -7.55 -36.92
CA VAL A 221 -1.13 -7.92 -35.65
C VAL A 221 -0.31 -9.20 -35.84
N THR A 222 0.88 -9.25 -35.24
CA THR A 222 1.77 -10.41 -35.31
C THR A 222 2.15 -10.85 -33.91
N ILE A 223 2.03 -12.16 -33.65
CA ILE A 223 2.52 -12.83 -32.44
C ILE A 223 3.53 -13.92 -32.79
N GLY A 224 4.39 -14.25 -31.84
CA GLY A 224 5.56 -15.11 -32.05
C GLY A 224 6.84 -14.28 -32.17
N CYS A 225 7.91 -14.87 -32.69
CA CYS A 225 9.22 -14.23 -32.70
C CYS A 225 9.87 -14.29 -34.08
N ALA A 226 10.60 -13.24 -34.46
CA ALA A 226 11.15 -13.09 -35.80
C ALA A 226 12.25 -14.12 -36.17
N ALA A 227 12.94 -14.67 -35.18
CA ALA A 227 13.94 -15.72 -35.38
C ALA A 227 13.34 -17.14 -35.39
N GLY A 228 12.04 -17.25 -35.14
CA GLY A 228 11.29 -18.50 -35.15
C GLY A 228 10.04 -18.39 -36.02
N ASN A 229 8.93 -18.89 -35.51
CA ASN A 229 7.64 -18.89 -36.18
C ASN A 229 6.73 -17.77 -35.69
N THR A 230 5.81 -17.34 -36.55
CA THR A 230 4.88 -16.25 -36.25
C THR A 230 3.45 -16.58 -36.69
N ILE A 231 2.47 -15.95 -36.08
CA ILE A 231 1.10 -15.84 -36.60
C ILE A 231 0.88 -14.37 -36.93
N THR A 232 0.48 -14.09 -38.17
CA THR A 232 0.06 -12.76 -38.59
C THR A 232 -1.44 -12.76 -38.90
N LEU A 233 -2.18 -11.85 -38.29
CA LEU A 233 -3.61 -11.64 -38.50
C LEU A 233 -3.81 -10.29 -39.15
N THR A 234 -4.31 -10.29 -40.37
CA THR A 234 -4.31 -9.12 -41.26
C THR A 234 -5.56 -8.25 -41.11
N SER A 235 -6.57 -8.70 -40.38
CA SER A 235 -7.83 -7.98 -40.17
C SER A 235 -8.51 -8.36 -38.86
N ALA A 236 -9.47 -7.54 -38.41
CA ALA A 236 -10.33 -7.88 -37.29
C ALA A 236 -11.08 -9.21 -37.48
N GLN A 237 -11.52 -9.50 -38.72
CA GLN A 237 -12.18 -10.77 -39.02
C GLN A 237 -11.22 -11.96 -38.86
N ALA A 238 -9.95 -11.81 -39.27
CA ALA A 238 -8.95 -12.86 -39.05
C ALA A 238 -8.73 -13.13 -37.56
N VAL A 239 -8.73 -12.09 -36.71
CA VAL A 239 -8.69 -12.26 -35.25
C VAL A 239 -9.94 -13.00 -34.74
N THR A 240 -11.13 -12.63 -35.22
CA THR A 240 -12.39 -13.32 -34.85
C THR A 240 -12.41 -14.78 -35.29
N ASP A 241 -11.89 -15.11 -36.47
CA ASP A 241 -11.86 -16.48 -36.97
C ASP A 241 -10.77 -17.31 -36.29
N PHE A 242 -9.71 -16.66 -35.83
CA PHE A 242 -8.62 -17.29 -35.09
C PHE A 242 -8.96 -17.56 -33.63
N LEU A 243 -9.69 -16.67 -32.94
CA LEU A 243 -9.98 -16.81 -31.51
C LEU A 243 -11.37 -17.44 -31.25
N PRO A 244 -11.53 -18.25 -30.19
CA PRO A 244 -10.50 -18.70 -29.23
C PRO A 244 -9.67 -19.88 -29.75
N GLN A 245 -8.47 -20.04 -29.19
CA GLN A 245 -7.59 -21.17 -29.42
C GLN A 245 -7.62 -22.16 -28.26
N GLY A 246 -7.80 -23.44 -28.60
CA GLY A 246 -7.70 -24.60 -27.73
C GLY A 246 -6.40 -25.37 -27.92
N GLY A 247 -6.38 -26.62 -27.45
CA GLY A 247 -5.20 -27.47 -27.47
C GLY A 247 -4.38 -27.36 -26.17
N GLY A 248 -3.08 -27.61 -26.26
CA GLY A 248 -2.14 -27.34 -25.16
C GLY A 248 -1.35 -26.05 -25.41
N PRO A 249 -0.60 -25.57 -24.40
CA PRO A 249 0.38 -24.53 -24.61
C PRO A 249 1.54 -25.11 -25.43
N LEU A 250 1.60 -24.76 -26.71
CA LEU A 250 2.53 -25.32 -27.70
C LEU A 250 3.33 -24.22 -28.41
N VAL A 251 4.57 -24.55 -28.76
CA VAL A 251 5.38 -23.79 -29.72
C VAL A 251 4.80 -23.96 -31.12
N LEU A 252 4.82 -22.90 -31.92
CA LEU A 252 4.38 -22.95 -33.32
C LEU A 252 5.27 -23.88 -34.16
N SER A 253 4.64 -24.75 -34.93
CA SER A 253 5.30 -25.67 -35.86
C SER A 253 5.69 -25.03 -37.20
N ASP A 254 5.01 -23.95 -37.60
CA ASP A 254 5.24 -23.19 -38.82
C ASP A 254 4.80 -21.73 -38.60
N SER A 255 5.06 -20.86 -39.57
CA SER A 255 4.48 -19.52 -39.60
C SER A 255 3.13 -19.53 -40.31
N TYR A 256 2.18 -18.76 -39.79
CA TYR A 256 0.81 -18.70 -40.27
C TYR A 256 0.40 -17.28 -40.64
N VAL A 257 -0.46 -17.18 -41.66
CA VAL A 257 -1.15 -15.94 -42.02
C VAL A 257 -2.65 -16.25 -42.03
N ASP A 258 -3.41 -15.52 -41.23
CA ASP A 258 -4.86 -15.69 -41.05
C ASP A 258 -5.31 -17.16 -40.85
N PRO A 259 -4.69 -17.92 -39.91
CA PRO A 259 -5.10 -19.29 -39.68
C PRO A 259 -6.49 -19.37 -39.03
N ILE A 260 -7.25 -20.42 -39.39
CA ILE A 260 -8.61 -20.67 -38.90
C ILE A 260 -8.73 -21.97 -38.09
N ASP A 261 -7.63 -22.68 -37.87
CA ASP A 261 -7.63 -23.90 -37.04
C ASP A 261 -7.76 -23.50 -35.57
N PRO A 262 -8.80 -23.94 -34.85
CA PRO A 262 -9.04 -23.53 -33.46
C PRO A 262 -8.14 -24.25 -32.45
N LEU A 263 -7.23 -25.13 -32.86
CA LEU A 263 -6.42 -25.97 -31.98
C LEU A 263 -4.91 -25.82 -32.18
N ILE A 264 -4.44 -24.64 -32.65
CA ILE A 264 -3.01 -24.38 -32.87
C ILE A 264 -2.26 -24.35 -31.53
N SER A 265 -2.67 -23.48 -30.60
CA SER A 265 -2.03 -23.35 -29.30
C SER A 265 -2.85 -22.45 -28.36
N THR A 266 -3.16 -22.93 -27.16
CA THR A 266 -3.83 -22.08 -26.14
C THR A 266 -2.96 -20.89 -25.76
N LEU A 267 -1.63 -21.07 -25.80
CA LEU A 267 -0.66 -20.00 -25.55
C LEU A 267 -0.81 -18.88 -26.59
N ALA A 268 -1.04 -19.21 -27.86
CA ALA A 268 -1.27 -18.22 -28.90
C ALA A 268 -2.54 -17.40 -28.65
N GLY A 269 -3.62 -18.06 -28.21
CA GLY A 269 -4.88 -17.40 -27.89
C GLY A 269 -4.76 -16.42 -26.72
N ASN A 270 -4.16 -16.87 -25.60
CA ASN A 270 -3.98 -16.02 -24.42
C ASN A 270 -2.97 -14.89 -24.67
N LEU A 271 -1.87 -15.16 -25.38
CA LEU A 271 -0.90 -14.13 -25.74
C LEU A 271 -1.53 -13.03 -26.60
N LEU A 272 -2.27 -13.42 -27.65
CA LEU A 272 -2.95 -12.45 -28.50
C LEU A 272 -3.96 -11.62 -27.71
N ALA A 273 -4.69 -12.25 -26.78
CA ALA A 273 -5.70 -11.54 -25.99
C ALA A 273 -5.09 -10.42 -25.12
N VAL A 274 -3.95 -10.70 -24.47
CA VAL A 274 -3.23 -9.70 -23.68
C VAL A 274 -2.59 -8.65 -24.58
N GLN A 275 -1.97 -9.05 -25.69
CA GLN A 275 -1.35 -8.11 -26.63
C GLN A 275 -2.37 -7.14 -27.24
N LEU A 276 -3.56 -7.61 -27.62
CA LEU A 276 -4.65 -6.75 -28.08
C LEU A 276 -5.05 -5.73 -26.99
N ALA A 277 -5.12 -6.15 -25.72
CA ALA A 277 -5.46 -5.24 -24.63
C ALA A 277 -4.40 -4.13 -24.47
N LEU A 278 -3.11 -4.49 -24.49
CA LEU A 278 -2.01 -3.53 -24.42
C LEU A 278 -2.04 -2.53 -25.58
N ASP A 279 -2.14 -3.03 -26.81
CA ASP A 279 -2.08 -2.16 -27.99
C ASP A 279 -3.32 -1.27 -28.10
N PHE A 280 -4.50 -1.74 -27.67
CA PHE A 280 -5.70 -0.90 -27.63
C PHE A 280 -5.68 0.14 -26.51
N ASP A 281 -5.08 -0.17 -25.37
CA ASP A 281 -4.82 0.78 -24.29
C ASP A 281 -3.92 1.93 -24.77
N ALA A 282 -2.88 1.60 -25.53
CA ALA A 282 -1.99 2.59 -26.14
C ALA A 282 -2.66 3.38 -27.30
N TYR A 283 -3.61 2.78 -28.02
CA TYR A 283 -4.25 3.38 -29.19
C TYR A 283 -5.43 4.30 -28.84
N ASP A 284 -6.32 3.87 -27.94
CA ASP A 284 -7.53 4.61 -27.55
C ASP A 284 -7.39 5.10 -26.10
N PRO A 285 -7.20 6.42 -25.88
CA PRO A 285 -7.13 7.00 -24.54
C PRO A 285 -8.37 6.79 -23.66
N ASN A 286 -9.46 6.25 -24.21
CA ASN A 286 -10.68 5.91 -23.46
C ASN A 286 -10.91 4.39 -23.39
N PHE A 287 -9.89 3.57 -23.69
CA PHE A 287 -9.99 2.12 -23.58
C PHE A 287 -10.16 1.67 -22.13
N GLY A 288 -9.37 2.28 -21.24
CA GLY A 288 -9.57 2.35 -19.79
C GLY A 288 -9.64 3.81 -19.34
N ALA A 289 -9.98 4.04 -18.06
CA ALA A 289 -10.05 5.38 -17.48
C ALA A 289 -8.68 5.89 -16.99
N SER A 290 -7.73 4.98 -16.74
CA SER A 290 -6.39 5.32 -16.27
C SER A 290 -5.59 6.04 -17.35
N ALA A 291 -4.73 6.96 -16.91
CA ALA A 291 -3.71 7.57 -17.77
C ALA A 291 -2.40 6.74 -17.80
N GLY A 292 -2.27 5.75 -16.91
CA GLY A 292 -1.16 4.80 -16.90
C GLY A 292 -1.33 3.75 -18.00
N TYR A 293 -0.22 3.12 -18.41
CA TYR A 293 -0.24 2.08 -19.42
C TYR A 293 -0.41 0.71 -18.75
N LEU A 294 -1.37 -0.10 -19.23
CA LEU A 294 -1.61 -1.45 -18.73
C LEU A 294 -0.35 -2.32 -18.76
N GLY A 295 0.54 -2.07 -19.73
CA GLY A 295 1.79 -2.81 -19.89
C GLY A 295 2.83 -2.56 -18.81
N ASP A 296 2.69 -1.51 -18.01
CA ASP A 296 3.59 -1.16 -16.91
C ASP A 296 3.16 -1.76 -15.56
N LEU A 297 1.94 -2.29 -15.47
CA LEU A 297 1.48 -3.00 -14.27
C LEU A 297 2.32 -4.23 -14.01
N VAL A 298 2.50 -4.56 -12.73
CA VAL A 298 3.33 -5.66 -12.25
C VAL A 298 2.48 -6.84 -11.80
N ILE A 299 2.97 -8.04 -12.07
CA ILE A 299 2.34 -9.28 -11.64
C ILE A 299 2.61 -9.47 -10.15
N ASN A 300 1.56 -9.63 -9.33
CA ASN A 300 1.71 -9.73 -7.87
C ASN A 300 1.96 -11.18 -7.38
N GLN A 301 1.83 -12.20 -8.23
CA GLN A 301 1.92 -13.59 -7.77
C GLN A 301 2.44 -14.58 -8.82
N GLY A 302 2.88 -15.75 -8.35
CA GLY A 302 3.32 -16.86 -9.19
C GLY A 302 4.75 -16.70 -9.73
N ASP A 303 5.10 -17.50 -10.75
CA ASP A 303 6.46 -17.59 -11.29
C ASP A 303 6.99 -16.28 -11.90
N PHE A 304 6.10 -15.33 -12.18
CA PHE A 304 6.40 -14.03 -12.78
C PHE A 304 6.14 -12.86 -11.82
N GLN A 305 6.04 -13.10 -10.52
CA GLN A 305 5.90 -12.01 -9.54
C GLN A 305 6.99 -10.95 -9.74
N GLY A 306 6.58 -9.67 -9.77
CA GLY A 306 7.44 -8.51 -10.01
C GLY A 306 7.80 -8.25 -11.47
N TRP A 307 7.33 -9.07 -12.41
CA TRP A 307 7.44 -8.76 -13.84
C TRP A 307 6.33 -7.83 -14.29
N THR A 308 6.62 -6.96 -15.24
CA THR A 308 5.59 -6.17 -15.91
C THR A 308 4.80 -7.01 -16.91
N VAL A 309 3.57 -6.59 -17.22
CA VAL A 309 2.75 -7.23 -18.27
C VAL A 309 3.49 -7.21 -19.62
N SER A 310 4.17 -6.11 -19.96
CA SER A 310 4.94 -5.98 -21.21
C SER A 310 6.09 -7.00 -21.29
N GLU A 311 6.82 -7.22 -20.20
CA GLU A 311 7.90 -8.22 -20.16
C GLU A 311 7.36 -9.64 -20.35
N LEU A 312 6.20 -9.97 -19.74
CA LEU A 312 5.58 -11.27 -19.93
C LEU A 312 5.08 -11.47 -21.36
N VAL A 313 4.51 -10.45 -22.01
CA VAL A 313 4.11 -10.52 -23.42
C VAL A 313 5.32 -10.72 -24.34
N ALA A 314 6.44 -10.05 -24.07
CA ALA A 314 7.68 -10.27 -24.82
C ALA A 314 8.18 -11.72 -24.67
N LEU A 315 8.22 -12.24 -23.43
CA LEU A 315 8.57 -13.63 -23.17
C LEU A 315 7.59 -14.61 -23.83
N GLY A 316 6.30 -14.30 -23.82
CA GLY A 316 5.25 -15.08 -24.47
C GLY A 316 5.46 -15.18 -25.98
N ASN A 317 5.85 -14.08 -26.63
CA ASN A 317 6.19 -14.06 -28.05
C ASN A 317 7.41 -14.92 -28.37
N ASP A 318 8.48 -14.83 -27.58
CA ASP A 318 9.68 -15.68 -27.73
C ASP A 318 9.36 -17.17 -27.52
N ALA A 319 8.57 -17.48 -26.50
CA ALA A 319 8.16 -18.85 -26.18
C ALA A 319 7.26 -19.45 -27.26
N LEU A 320 6.25 -18.70 -27.73
CA LEU A 320 5.33 -19.14 -28.77
C LEU A 320 6.04 -19.40 -30.10
N GLY A 321 6.92 -18.48 -30.51
CA GLY A 321 7.64 -18.58 -31.77
C GLY A 321 8.81 -19.57 -31.76
N GLY A 322 9.21 -20.09 -30.60
CA GLY A 322 10.27 -21.08 -30.47
C GLY A 322 11.68 -20.50 -30.46
N CYS A 323 11.83 -19.23 -30.07
CA CYS A 323 13.13 -18.57 -30.02
C CYS A 323 13.96 -19.03 -28.80
N ASN A 324 13.62 -18.57 -27.60
CA ASN A 324 14.25 -19.05 -26.37
C ASN A 324 13.38 -18.71 -25.15
N THR A 325 13.20 -19.66 -24.25
CA THR A 325 12.62 -19.41 -22.93
C THR A 325 13.13 -20.45 -21.94
N THR A 326 13.39 -20.02 -20.71
CA THR A 326 13.71 -20.92 -19.59
C THR A 326 12.48 -21.31 -18.77
N TYR A 327 11.34 -20.67 -19.04
CA TYR A 327 10.07 -20.93 -18.36
C TYR A 327 9.26 -21.98 -19.10
N SER A 328 8.41 -22.70 -18.37
CA SER A 328 7.50 -23.66 -18.99
C SER A 328 6.40 -22.92 -19.77
N LEU A 329 5.99 -23.48 -20.91
CA LEU A 329 4.90 -22.89 -21.72
C LEU A 329 3.58 -22.83 -20.96
N SER A 330 3.34 -23.77 -20.04
CA SER A 330 2.16 -23.75 -19.16
C SER A 330 2.19 -22.56 -18.23
N ALA A 331 3.31 -22.30 -17.55
CA ALA A 331 3.42 -21.16 -16.64
C ALA A 331 3.16 -19.83 -17.36
N ILE A 332 3.75 -19.65 -18.55
CA ILE A 332 3.53 -18.45 -19.38
C ILE A 332 2.07 -18.35 -19.80
N ASN A 333 1.48 -19.45 -20.29
CA ASN A 333 0.07 -19.50 -20.69
C ASN A 333 -0.87 -19.15 -19.54
N ASP A 334 -0.61 -19.67 -18.35
CA ASP A 334 -1.46 -19.51 -17.17
C ASP A 334 -1.38 -18.06 -16.66
N ALA A 335 -0.20 -17.44 -16.67
CA ALA A 335 -0.02 -16.04 -16.33
C ALA A 335 -0.70 -15.09 -17.35
N LEU A 336 -0.53 -15.33 -18.66
CA LEU A 336 -1.24 -14.58 -19.70
C LEU A 336 -2.76 -14.74 -19.59
N SER A 337 -3.22 -15.97 -19.28
CA SER A 337 -4.63 -16.21 -19.00
C SER A 337 -5.10 -15.39 -17.81
N ALA A 338 -4.38 -15.38 -16.69
CA ALA A 338 -4.74 -14.60 -15.51
C ALA A 338 -4.86 -13.10 -15.82
N ILE A 339 -3.90 -12.53 -16.58
CA ILE A 339 -3.94 -11.12 -17.02
C ILE A 339 -5.18 -10.83 -17.89
N SER A 340 -5.44 -11.67 -18.89
CA SER A 340 -6.60 -11.48 -19.78
C SER A 340 -7.94 -11.60 -19.04
N ASN A 341 -7.96 -12.22 -17.86
CA ASN A 341 -9.13 -12.34 -16.99
C ASN A 341 -9.14 -11.31 -15.84
N ASN A 342 -8.11 -10.47 -15.67
CA ASN A 342 -8.00 -9.61 -14.50
C ASN A 342 -8.97 -8.43 -14.52
N PHE A 343 -9.07 -7.73 -15.66
CA PHE A 343 -9.87 -6.52 -15.85
C PHE A 343 -10.93 -6.69 -16.94
N VAL A 344 -11.61 -7.85 -16.98
CA VAL A 344 -12.58 -8.16 -18.04
C VAL A 344 -13.65 -7.06 -18.12
N ASP A 345 -13.82 -6.51 -19.32
CA ASP A 345 -14.73 -5.40 -19.62
C ASP A 345 -14.47 -4.09 -18.86
N GLY A 346 -13.38 -4.01 -18.09
CA GLY A 346 -13.12 -2.89 -17.18
C GLY A 346 -14.11 -2.84 -16.02
N THR A 347 -14.73 -3.97 -15.65
CA THR A 347 -15.77 -4.03 -14.61
C THR A 347 -15.42 -5.01 -13.49
N SER A 348 -14.16 -5.41 -13.38
CA SER A 348 -13.68 -6.28 -12.32
C SER A 348 -12.19 -6.07 -12.13
N ASN A 349 -11.67 -6.30 -10.92
CA ASN A 349 -10.25 -6.50 -10.66
C ASN A 349 -10.08 -7.84 -9.93
N GLN A 350 -9.36 -8.79 -10.52
CA GLN A 350 -9.11 -10.10 -9.88
C GLN A 350 -7.88 -10.13 -8.96
N GLY A 351 -7.19 -8.99 -8.80
CA GLY A 351 -6.02 -8.86 -7.92
C GLY A 351 -4.76 -9.57 -8.41
N PHE A 352 -4.66 -9.89 -9.71
CA PHE A 352 -3.45 -10.50 -10.28
C PHE A 352 -2.36 -9.47 -10.60
N LEU A 353 -2.76 -8.22 -10.82
CA LEU A 353 -1.90 -7.11 -11.20
C LEU A 353 -1.99 -6.00 -10.16
N ASP A 354 -0.82 -5.50 -9.80
CA ASP A 354 -0.64 -4.28 -9.02
C ASP A 354 0.10 -3.26 -9.89
N CYS A 355 0.29 -2.05 -9.39
CA CYS A 355 1.06 -1.04 -10.10
C CYS A 355 2.54 -1.08 -9.71
N PRO A 356 3.39 -0.48 -10.56
CA PRO A 356 4.84 -0.73 -10.56
C PRO A 356 5.61 -0.17 -9.37
#